data_AF-A0A382AAK7-F1
#
_entry.id   AF-A0A382AAK7-F1
#
_cell.length_a   1.000
_cell.length_b   1.000
_cell.length_c   1.000
_cell.angle_alpha   90.00
_cell.angle_beta   90.00
_cell.angle_gamma   90.00
#
_symmetry.space_group_name_H-M   'P 1'
#
loop_
_entity.id
_entity.type
_entity.pdbx_description
1 polymer ?
#
loop_
_entity_poly.entity_id
_entity_poly.type
_entity_poly.pdbx_seq_one_letter_code
_entity_poly.pdbx_strand_id
1 'polypeptide(L)'
;MKDKIRKNGIRNSTVLTVPPTGSGAIVARVTSGIEPIFATSYKRRVKKNDGFGREFDEYKVFHPIIEKLFGNDENLPEYVVTSHDIDPYFRVKMQGIIQKYIDSSISSTVNLKANIQEETVADIYMTAYKAGLKGITVYREGSREGILLTEDKKEEKETKSPQPVTVTPVDTVDPQIAKKVEKRPRFRPNITAGTTRRIRTGEGSLYITINKDENGLCEVFTTIGKAGGNAAAQSEAISRLISLALRSGIDPNAIIKQLKGISGPNPTWEDGRLILSTPDAIGKALDDYLNENPESRVSGNTDVETDDNRRTHITMATTEEVTKHNQEVTDFTFKNITTCPDCGSSVMHEAGCVTCPGCGFSKCE
;
A
#
# COMPACT_ATOMS: atom_id res chain seq x y z
N MET A 1 -12.58 -29.17 37.80
CA MET A 1 -11.98 -28.98 36.46
C MET A 1 -10.48 -29.28 36.45
N LYS A 2 -9.66 -28.62 37.31
CA LYS A 2 -8.20 -28.82 37.38
C LYS A 2 -7.76 -30.30 37.49
N ASP A 3 -8.42 -31.09 38.34
CA ASP A 3 -8.05 -32.52 38.51
C ASP A 3 -8.43 -33.39 37.31
N LYS A 4 -9.53 -33.05 36.61
CA LYS A 4 -9.90 -33.70 35.35
C LYS A 4 -8.85 -33.43 34.27
N ILE A 5 -8.34 -32.21 34.19
CA ILE A 5 -7.26 -31.82 33.25
C ILE A 5 -5.97 -32.56 33.58
N ARG A 6 -5.58 -32.68 34.86
CA ARG A 6 -4.36 -33.42 35.24
C ARG A 6 -4.45 -34.91 34.89
N LYS A 7 -5.63 -35.52 35.07
CA LYS A 7 -5.83 -36.95 34.81
C LYS A 7 -5.94 -37.26 33.32
N ASN A 8 -6.66 -36.43 32.57
CA ASN A 8 -7.07 -36.76 31.19
C ASN A 8 -6.39 -35.88 30.13
N GLY A 9 -5.67 -34.83 30.53
CA GLY A 9 -5.13 -33.81 29.62
C GLY A 9 -6.18 -32.84 29.08
N ILE A 10 -5.74 -32.01 28.13
CA ILE A 10 -6.58 -31.17 27.27
C ILE A 10 -6.26 -31.48 25.81
N ARG A 11 -7.27 -31.37 24.93
CA ARG A 11 -7.07 -31.63 23.49
C ARG A 11 -6.33 -30.49 22.79
N ASN A 12 -6.65 -29.26 23.15
CA ASN A 12 -6.11 -28.05 22.54
C ASN A 12 -5.15 -27.36 23.52
N SER A 13 -3.96 -26.97 23.06
CA SER A 13 -2.98 -26.22 23.87
C SER A 13 -3.43 -24.79 24.19
N THR A 14 -4.21 -24.19 23.30
CA THR A 14 -4.84 -22.87 23.40
C THR A 14 -6.28 -22.96 22.94
N VAL A 15 -7.20 -22.25 23.61
CA VAL A 15 -8.64 -22.34 23.40
C VAL A 15 -9.25 -20.97 23.07
N LEU A 16 -8.76 -19.89 23.68
CA LEU A 16 -9.39 -18.58 23.63
C LEU A 16 -8.49 -17.53 22.97
N THR A 17 -9.04 -16.90 21.94
CA THR A 17 -8.47 -15.76 21.23
C THR A 17 -9.59 -14.78 20.85
N VAL A 18 -9.28 -13.49 20.82
CA VAL A 18 -10.23 -12.45 20.35
C VAL A 18 -9.67 -11.87 19.06
N PRO A 19 -10.06 -12.38 17.88
CA PRO A 19 -9.58 -11.89 16.59
C PRO A 19 -10.30 -10.59 16.19
N PRO A 20 -9.80 -9.86 15.17
CA PRO A 20 -10.55 -8.76 14.58
C PRO A 20 -11.82 -9.30 13.90
N THR A 21 -12.98 -8.70 14.18
CA THR A 21 -14.27 -9.18 13.67
C THR A 21 -14.95 -8.19 12.72
N GLY A 22 -14.21 -7.35 11.99
CA GLY A 22 -14.77 -6.27 11.14
C GLY A 22 -16.03 -6.65 10.34
N SER A 23 -15.91 -7.50 9.32
CA SER A 23 -17.08 -7.91 8.51
C SER A 23 -18.04 -8.84 9.26
N GLY A 24 -17.53 -9.69 10.15
CA GLY A 24 -18.35 -10.63 10.92
C GLY A 24 -19.31 -9.92 11.89
N ALA A 25 -18.85 -8.87 12.54
CA ALA A 25 -19.64 -8.03 13.44
C ALA A 25 -20.74 -7.27 12.68
N ILE A 26 -20.46 -6.82 11.46
CA ILE A 26 -21.46 -6.18 10.58
C ILE A 26 -22.57 -7.17 10.22
N VAL A 27 -22.21 -8.38 9.77
CA VAL A 27 -23.18 -9.42 9.42
C VAL A 27 -24.00 -9.84 10.64
N ALA A 28 -23.36 -10.01 11.79
CA ALA A 28 -24.01 -10.36 13.05
C ALA A 28 -24.74 -9.18 13.71
N ARG A 29 -24.60 -7.96 13.17
CA ARG A 29 -25.23 -6.73 13.69
C ARG A 29 -24.85 -6.44 15.16
N VAL A 30 -23.58 -6.62 15.50
CA VAL A 30 -22.99 -6.39 16.84
C VAL A 30 -21.71 -5.55 16.77
N THR A 31 -21.16 -5.16 17.92
CA THR A 31 -19.85 -4.49 18.00
C THR A 31 -18.69 -5.45 17.72
N SER A 32 -17.52 -4.89 17.38
CA SER A 32 -16.34 -5.65 17.00
C SER A 32 -15.57 -6.15 18.23
N GLY A 33 -15.67 -7.45 18.54
CA GLY A 33 -14.88 -8.09 19.59
C GLY A 33 -15.22 -7.55 20.98
N ILE A 34 -14.23 -6.96 21.65
CA ILE A 34 -14.41 -6.27 22.95
C ILE A 34 -14.42 -4.75 22.81
N GLU A 35 -14.52 -4.23 21.59
CA GLU A 35 -14.48 -2.79 21.33
C GLU A 35 -15.82 -2.12 21.67
N PRO A 36 -15.78 -0.90 22.22
CA PRO A 36 -16.94 -0.04 22.32
C PRO A 36 -17.57 0.24 20.95
N ILE A 37 -18.79 0.74 20.95
CA ILE A 37 -19.45 1.21 19.73
C ILE A 37 -18.57 2.31 19.10
N PHE A 38 -18.13 2.10 17.86
CA PHE A 38 -17.29 3.06 17.16
C PHE A 38 -18.07 4.34 16.82
N ALA A 39 -19.28 4.19 16.26
CA ALA A 39 -20.21 5.26 15.97
C ALA A 39 -21.65 4.78 16.20
N THR A 40 -22.51 5.68 16.68
CA THR A 40 -23.94 5.40 16.93
C THR A 40 -24.72 5.25 15.63
N SER A 41 -24.23 5.86 14.55
CA SER A 41 -24.75 5.76 13.19
C SER A 41 -23.65 6.05 12.16
N TYR A 42 -23.88 5.68 10.90
CA TYR A 42 -23.02 6.03 9.77
C TYR A 42 -23.86 6.26 8.52
N LYS A 43 -23.36 7.06 7.57
CA LYS A 43 -24.04 7.28 6.30
C LYS A 43 -23.65 6.20 5.30
N ARG A 44 -24.64 5.55 4.69
CA ARG A 44 -24.44 4.56 3.64
C ARG A 44 -24.88 5.15 2.32
N ARG A 45 -23.97 5.12 1.36
CA ARG A 45 -24.22 5.53 -0.02
C ARG A 45 -24.50 4.30 -0.88
N VAL A 46 -25.69 4.22 -1.47
CA VAL A 46 -26.14 3.14 -2.36
C VAL A 46 -26.40 3.72 -3.73
N LYS A 47 -25.91 3.05 -4.76
CA LYS A 47 -26.10 3.47 -6.15
C LYS A 47 -27.56 3.26 -6.56
N LYS A 48 -28.19 4.28 -7.13
CA LYS A 48 -29.52 4.11 -7.73
C LYS A 48 -29.43 3.19 -8.93
N ASN A 49 -30.41 2.32 -9.09
CA ASN A 49 -30.49 1.42 -10.24
C ASN A 49 -31.24 2.10 -11.40
N ASP A 50 -30.82 3.31 -11.75
CA ASP A 50 -31.46 4.21 -12.70
C ASP A 50 -30.73 4.24 -14.05
N GLY A 51 -30.44 3.06 -14.62
CA GLY A 51 -29.98 2.84 -16.01
C GLY A 51 -28.60 3.40 -16.40
N PHE A 52 -28.25 4.61 -15.97
CA PHE A 52 -26.98 5.29 -16.24
C PHE A 52 -26.05 5.28 -15.03
N GLY A 53 -26.56 4.98 -13.83
CA GLY A 53 -25.75 4.70 -12.65
C GLY A 53 -24.84 5.86 -12.23
N ARG A 54 -25.37 7.08 -12.29
CA ARG A 54 -24.65 8.31 -11.86
C ARG A 54 -25.18 8.86 -10.54
N GLU A 55 -26.38 8.46 -10.13
CA GLU A 55 -26.98 8.90 -8.87
C GLU A 55 -26.78 7.89 -7.74
N PHE A 56 -26.72 8.42 -6.52
CA PHE A 56 -26.59 7.63 -5.31
C PHE A 56 -27.60 8.13 -4.29
N ASP A 57 -28.30 7.20 -3.64
CA ASP A 57 -29.04 7.47 -2.43
C ASP A 57 -28.08 7.40 -1.24
N GLU A 58 -28.20 8.37 -0.35
CA GLU A 58 -27.47 8.38 0.91
C GLU A 58 -28.49 8.32 2.05
N TYR A 59 -28.35 7.31 2.90
CA TYR A 59 -29.20 7.16 4.08
C TYR A 59 -28.37 6.84 5.31
N LYS A 60 -28.84 7.34 6.44
CA LYS A 60 -28.24 7.11 7.75
C LYS A 60 -28.61 5.73 8.25
N VAL A 61 -27.62 4.94 8.62
CA VAL A 61 -27.77 3.60 9.21
C VAL A 61 -27.38 3.69 10.66
N PHE A 62 -28.32 3.40 11.55
CA PHE A 62 -28.08 3.37 12.98
C PHE A 62 -27.43 2.05 13.41
N HIS A 63 -26.62 2.11 14.47
CA HIS A 63 -26.15 0.91 15.14
C HIS A 63 -27.38 0.13 15.66
N PRO A 64 -27.47 -1.21 15.47
CA PRO A 64 -28.67 -1.99 15.76
C PRO A 64 -29.22 -1.84 17.19
N ILE A 65 -28.34 -1.73 18.19
CA ILE A 65 -28.72 -1.48 19.59
C ILE A 65 -29.27 -0.05 19.79
N ILE A 66 -28.70 0.93 19.09
CA ILE A 66 -29.12 2.33 19.19
C ILE A 66 -30.53 2.48 18.61
N GLU A 67 -30.75 1.94 17.40
CA GLU A 67 -32.07 1.89 16.75
C GLU A 67 -33.09 1.16 17.64
N LYS A 68 -32.72 0.01 18.19
CA LYS A 68 -33.65 -0.81 19.00
C LYS A 68 -34.05 -0.16 20.32
N LEU A 69 -33.13 0.53 21.00
CA LEU A 69 -33.37 1.07 22.34
C LEU A 69 -33.84 2.54 22.33
N PHE A 70 -33.35 3.33 21.36
CA PHE A 70 -33.56 4.77 21.32
C PHE A 70 -34.25 5.25 20.04
N GLY A 71 -34.41 4.39 19.03
CA GLY A 71 -35.00 4.72 17.73
C GLY A 71 -34.04 5.44 16.80
N ASN A 72 -33.33 6.46 17.29
CA ASN A 72 -32.34 7.23 16.55
C ASN A 72 -31.09 7.50 17.41
N ASP A 73 -30.16 8.30 16.89
CA ASP A 73 -28.95 8.73 17.61
C ASP A 73 -29.04 10.16 18.16
N GLU A 74 -30.25 10.71 18.27
CA GLU A 74 -30.53 12.03 18.82
C GLU A 74 -30.85 11.92 20.32
N ASN A 75 -30.41 12.89 21.12
CA ASN A 75 -30.68 12.95 22.57
C ASN A 75 -30.36 11.65 23.34
N LEU A 76 -29.27 10.97 22.96
CA LEU A 76 -28.84 9.75 23.63
C LEU A 76 -28.43 10.04 25.08
N PRO A 77 -28.70 9.13 26.03
CA PRO A 77 -28.24 9.27 27.41
C PRO A 77 -26.72 9.39 27.51
N GLU A 78 -26.22 10.10 28.52
CA GLU A 78 -24.79 10.38 28.73
C GLU A 78 -23.92 9.12 28.82
N TYR A 79 -24.48 8.00 29.29
CA TYR A 79 -23.77 6.72 29.35
C TYR A 79 -23.56 6.04 27.99
N VAL A 80 -24.19 6.52 26.91
CA VAL A 80 -24.02 6.01 25.55
C VAL A 80 -22.86 6.75 24.89
N VAL A 81 -21.65 6.30 25.22
CA VAL A 81 -20.39 6.88 24.73
C VAL A 81 -19.83 6.09 23.55
N THR A 82 -19.22 6.82 22.61
CA THR A 82 -18.51 6.21 21.47
C THR A 82 -17.04 5.96 21.79
N SER A 83 -16.37 5.15 20.96
CA SER A 83 -15.00 4.72 21.22
C SER A 83 -13.98 5.87 21.40
N HIS A 84 -14.18 7.03 20.75
CA HIS A 84 -13.29 8.19 20.85
C HIS A 84 -13.46 8.99 22.15
N ASP A 85 -14.58 8.81 22.85
CA ASP A 85 -14.92 9.56 24.07
C ASP A 85 -14.67 8.73 25.34
N ILE A 86 -14.12 7.52 25.19
CA ILE A 86 -13.75 6.66 26.31
C ILE A 86 -12.30 6.97 26.74
N ASP A 87 -12.08 7.09 28.04
CA ASP A 87 -10.74 7.22 28.61
C ASP A 87 -9.84 6.05 28.13
N PRO A 88 -8.72 6.32 27.44
CA PRO A 88 -7.85 5.27 26.93
C PRO A 88 -7.22 4.43 28.04
N TYR A 89 -6.95 4.98 29.22
CA TYR A 89 -6.36 4.23 30.33
C TYR A 89 -7.37 3.27 30.95
N PHE A 90 -8.62 3.72 31.12
CA PHE A 90 -9.72 2.83 31.46
C PHE A 90 -9.88 1.70 30.44
N ARG A 91 -9.76 2.02 29.15
CA ARG A 91 -9.84 1.03 28.06
C ARG A 91 -8.74 -0.02 28.11
N VAL A 92 -7.50 0.38 28.42
CA VAL A 92 -6.37 -0.52 28.66
C VAL A 92 -6.64 -1.42 29.86
N LYS A 93 -7.10 -0.84 30.97
CA LYS A 93 -7.42 -1.59 32.20
C LYS A 93 -8.48 -2.66 31.96
N MET A 94 -9.55 -2.31 31.24
CA MET A 94 -10.61 -3.25 30.86
C MET A 94 -10.04 -4.44 30.06
N GLN A 95 -9.21 -4.16 29.04
CA GLN A 95 -8.56 -5.22 28.26
C GLN A 95 -7.61 -6.07 29.12
N GLY A 96 -6.88 -5.47 30.05
CA GLY A 96 -6.01 -6.20 30.98
C GLY A 96 -6.75 -7.16 31.91
N ILE A 97 -7.98 -6.81 32.33
CA ILE A 97 -8.83 -7.72 33.11
C ILE A 97 -9.22 -8.93 32.26
N ILE A 98 -9.65 -8.71 31.01
CA ILE A 98 -10.09 -9.77 30.09
C ILE A 98 -8.90 -10.66 29.69
N GLN A 99 -7.73 -10.07 29.44
CA GLN A 99 -6.52 -10.76 28.99
C GLN A 99 -6.07 -11.88 29.94
N LYS A 100 -6.39 -11.80 31.24
CA LYS A 100 -6.12 -12.85 32.24
C LYS A 100 -6.81 -14.18 31.95
N TYR A 101 -7.91 -14.14 31.19
CA TYR A 101 -8.73 -15.30 30.83
C TYR A 101 -8.58 -15.70 29.36
N ILE A 102 -7.70 -15.03 28.61
CA ILE A 102 -7.42 -15.30 27.20
C ILE A 102 -6.00 -15.90 27.09
N ASP A 103 -5.91 -17.17 26.69
CA ASP A 103 -4.63 -17.89 26.56
C ASP A 103 -3.78 -17.39 25.40
N SER A 104 -4.43 -16.91 24.33
CA SER A 104 -3.79 -16.26 23.19
C SER A 104 -3.84 -14.73 23.34
N SER A 105 -4.07 -13.97 22.27
CA SER A 105 -4.08 -12.50 22.28
C SER A 105 -5.46 -11.92 22.01
N ILE A 106 -5.61 -10.63 22.30
CA ILE A 106 -6.80 -9.84 22.00
C ILE A 106 -6.42 -8.81 20.94
N SER A 107 -7.04 -8.89 19.76
CA SER A 107 -6.95 -7.88 18.72
C SER A 107 -7.98 -6.80 19.00
N SER A 108 -7.53 -5.68 19.56
CA SER A 108 -8.43 -4.60 19.90
C SER A 108 -7.76 -3.23 19.85
N THR A 109 -8.52 -2.26 19.36
CA THR A 109 -8.04 -0.91 19.05
C THR A 109 -8.54 0.10 20.07
N VAL A 110 -7.63 0.93 20.57
CA VAL A 110 -7.93 2.16 21.30
C VAL A 110 -8.01 3.28 20.28
N ASN A 111 -9.22 3.79 20.02
CA ASN A 111 -9.46 4.90 19.10
C ASN A 111 -9.28 6.23 19.85
N LEU A 112 -8.46 7.11 19.30
CA LEU A 112 -8.08 8.39 19.89
C LEU A 112 -8.45 9.53 18.95
N LYS A 113 -8.83 10.68 19.51
CA LYS A 113 -9.11 11.91 18.76
C LYS A 113 -7.86 12.43 18.05
N ALA A 114 -8.06 13.16 16.96
CA ALA A 114 -6.98 13.68 16.13
C ALA A 114 -6.01 14.62 16.87
N ASN A 115 -6.47 15.31 17.92
CA ASN A 115 -5.67 16.26 18.70
C ASN A 115 -4.82 15.63 19.83
N ILE A 116 -4.89 14.32 20.04
CA ILE A 116 -4.11 13.63 21.08
C ILE A 116 -2.62 13.69 20.76
N GLN A 117 -1.80 14.00 21.76
CA GLN A 117 -0.35 14.14 21.61
C GLN A 117 0.36 12.77 21.47
N GLU A 118 1.55 12.77 20.87
CA GLU A 118 2.35 11.55 20.66
C GLU A 118 2.76 10.92 22.00
N GLU A 119 3.07 11.74 23.00
CA GLU A 119 3.46 11.31 24.34
C GLU A 119 2.34 10.51 25.01
N THR A 120 1.07 10.88 24.78
CA THR A 120 -0.09 10.13 25.27
C THR A 120 -0.17 8.75 24.62
N VAL A 121 0.13 8.66 23.32
CA VAL A 121 0.18 7.36 22.61
C VAL A 121 1.27 6.47 23.20
N ALA A 122 2.46 7.02 23.43
CA ALA A 122 3.56 6.30 24.08
C ALA A 122 3.19 5.80 25.49
N ASP A 123 2.51 6.65 26.27
CA ASP A 123 2.08 6.29 27.63
C ASP A 123 0.98 5.22 27.65
N ILE A 124 0.09 5.20 26.64
CA ILE A 124 -0.89 4.11 26.47
C ILE A 124 -0.18 2.77 26.26
N TYR A 125 0.85 2.74 25.40
CA TYR A 125 1.65 1.52 25.20
C TYR A 125 2.37 1.09 26.49
N MET A 126 2.94 2.04 27.22
CA MET A 126 3.60 1.73 28.50
C MET A 126 2.61 1.26 29.57
N THR A 127 1.41 1.81 29.60
CA THR A 127 0.33 1.37 30.49
C THR A 127 -0.12 -0.03 30.13
N ALA A 128 -0.29 -0.34 28.83
CA ALA A 128 -0.64 -1.68 28.36
C ALA A 128 0.41 -2.72 28.76
N TYR A 129 1.69 -2.38 28.62
CA TYR A 129 2.80 -3.22 29.08
C TYR A 129 2.72 -3.48 30.60
N LYS A 130 2.58 -2.43 31.41
CA LYS A 130 2.45 -2.54 32.88
C LYS A 130 1.21 -3.33 33.31
N ALA A 131 0.14 -3.28 32.53
CA ALA A 131 -1.09 -4.03 32.76
C ALA A 131 -1.02 -5.50 32.28
N GLY A 132 0.11 -5.94 31.71
CA GLY A 132 0.32 -7.32 31.28
C GLY A 132 -0.43 -7.71 30.01
N LEU A 133 -0.74 -6.73 29.14
CA LEU A 133 -1.34 -7.03 27.84
C LEU A 133 -0.31 -7.70 26.93
N LYS A 134 -0.74 -8.70 26.17
CA LYS A 134 0.11 -9.38 25.16
C LYS A 134 0.22 -8.57 23.87
N GLY A 135 -0.68 -7.61 23.67
CA GLY A 135 -0.71 -6.71 22.53
C GLY A 135 -1.80 -5.65 22.70
N ILE A 136 -1.62 -4.53 22.02
CA ILE A 136 -2.61 -3.45 21.93
C ILE A 136 -2.43 -2.70 20.61
N THR A 137 -3.53 -2.27 20.01
CA THR A 137 -3.51 -1.39 18.84
C THR A 137 -4.00 -0.02 19.25
N VAL A 138 -3.31 1.03 18.80
CA VAL A 138 -3.75 2.42 18.97
C VAL A 138 -4.01 3.00 17.59
N TYR A 139 -5.17 3.63 17.43
CA TYR A 139 -5.51 4.36 16.23
C TYR A 139 -5.84 5.80 16.60
N ARG A 140 -5.02 6.74 16.16
CA ARG A 140 -5.29 8.17 16.28
C ARG A 140 -5.96 8.64 15.00
N GLU A 141 -7.09 9.31 15.13
CA GLU A 141 -7.82 9.87 13.99
C GLU A 141 -6.92 10.77 13.13
N GLY A 142 -7.00 10.62 11.82
CA GLY A 142 -6.12 11.31 10.86
C GLY A 142 -4.71 10.71 10.69
N SER A 143 -4.32 9.68 11.45
CA SER A 143 -2.98 9.07 11.32
C SER A 143 -2.84 8.11 10.12
N ARG A 144 -3.95 7.64 9.54
CA ARG A 144 -3.98 6.88 8.29
C ARG A 144 -5.13 7.36 7.42
N GLU A 145 -4.89 7.51 6.13
CA GLU A 145 -5.95 7.85 5.18
C GLU A 145 -6.85 6.62 4.95
N GLY A 146 -8.15 6.77 5.26
CA GLY A 146 -9.22 6.05 4.57
C GLY A 146 -9.70 4.69 5.11
N ILE A 147 -10.08 4.56 6.39
CA ILE A 147 -10.83 3.35 6.82
C ILE A 147 -12.17 3.66 7.49
N LEU A 148 -12.28 4.69 8.32
CA LEU A 148 -13.54 5.10 8.94
C LEU A 148 -13.57 6.63 9.00
N LEU A 149 -14.40 7.26 8.18
CA LEU A 149 -14.67 8.69 8.24
C LEU A 149 -15.86 8.89 9.19
N THR A 150 -15.57 9.37 10.40
CA THR A 150 -16.57 10.01 11.26
C THR A 150 -16.61 11.49 10.88
N GLU A 151 -17.81 12.04 10.63
CA GLU A 151 -17.92 13.48 10.39
C GLU A 151 -17.54 14.22 11.68
N ASP A 152 -16.56 15.11 11.58
CA ASP A 152 -16.29 16.10 12.61
C ASP A 152 -17.59 16.83 12.95
N LYS A 153 -17.90 16.95 14.25
CA LYS A 153 -18.84 17.97 14.73
C LYS A 153 -18.26 19.31 14.30
N LYS A 154 -18.72 19.85 13.17
CA LYS A 154 -18.47 21.23 12.78
C LYS A 154 -19.03 22.12 13.89
N GLU A 155 -18.17 22.63 14.74
CA GLU A 155 -18.47 23.85 15.46
C GLU A 155 -18.71 24.93 14.39
N GLU A 156 -19.93 25.47 14.42
CA GLU A 156 -20.36 26.58 13.59
C GLU A 156 -19.42 27.77 13.81
N LYS A 157 -18.49 27.98 12.89
CA LYS A 157 -17.95 29.32 12.63
C LYS A 157 -18.69 29.86 11.42
N GLU A 158 -19.54 30.83 11.73
CA GLU A 158 -20.40 31.57 10.81
C GLU A 158 -19.71 31.89 9.48
N THR A 159 -20.41 31.50 8.43
CA THR A 159 -20.18 31.87 7.04
C THR A 159 -20.28 33.38 6.89
N LYS A 160 -19.16 34.06 6.61
CA LYS A 160 -19.18 35.33 5.87
C LYS A 160 -18.65 35.09 4.47
N SER A 161 -19.57 35.23 3.52
CA SER A 161 -19.38 35.16 2.07
C SER A 161 -18.27 36.11 1.59
N PRO A 162 -17.39 35.70 0.65
CA PRO A 162 -16.50 36.65 -0.01
C PRO A 162 -17.24 37.32 -1.17
N GLN A 163 -17.47 38.63 -1.06
CA GLN A 163 -17.70 39.49 -2.22
C GLN A 163 -16.36 39.90 -2.88
N PRO A 164 -16.37 40.21 -4.18
CA PRO A 164 -15.15 40.29 -5.00
C PRO A 164 -14.45 41.64 -4.78
N VAL A 165 -13.13 41.60 -4.53
CA VAL A 165 -12.32 42.81 -4.43
C VAL A 165 -11.49 42.98 -5.69
N THR A 166 -11.70 44.16 -6.26
CA THR A 166 -11.15 44.74 -7.48
C THR A 166 -9.62 44.79 -7.48
N VAL A 167 -9.07 44.57 -8.67
CA VAL A 167 -7.65 44.66 -9.03
C VAL A 167 -7.20 46.13 -9.02
N THR A 168 -6.04 46.45 -8.42
CA THR A 168 -4.95 47.22 -9.08
C THR A 168 -3.70 47.28 -8.17
N PRO A 169 -2.50 47.47 -8.76
CA PRO A 169 -1.24 46.87 -8.31
C PRO A 169 -0.29 47.89 -7.68
N VAL A 170 0.63 47.44 -6.83
CA VAL A 170 1.96 48.06 -6.68
C VAL A 170 2.99 46.99 -6.37
N ASP A 171 3.98 46.93 -7.24
CA ASP A 171 5.21 46.15 -7.15
C ASP A 171 6.00 46.44 -5.87
N THR A 172 6.51 45.40 -5.23
CA THR A 172 7.92 45.32 -4.81
C THR A 172 8.22 43.88 -4.42
N VAL A 173 9.15 43.29 -5.16
CA VAL A 173 9.69 41.94 -5.00
C VAL A 173 10.89 42.03 -4.07
N ASP A 174 10.93 41.22 -3.01
CA ASP A 174 12.10 40.35 -2.79
C ASP A 174 11.69 39.07 -2.01
N PRO A 175 12.14 37.87 -2.43
CA PRO A 175 11.56 36.58 -2.10
C PRO A 175 12.37 35.83 -1.05
N GLN A 176 11.72 35.19 -0.08
CA GLN A 176 12.23 33.96 0.57
C GLN A 176 11.23 33.42 1.60
N ILE A 177 10.15 32.79 1.13
CA ILE A 177 9.51 31.72 1.92
C ILE A 177 9.16 30.62 0.92
N ALA A 178 10.09 29.67 0.77
CA ALA A 178 9.83 28.42 0.08
C ALA A 178 8.63 27.74 0.77
N LYS A 179 7.46 27.76 0.13
CA LYS A 179 6.32 26.93 0.50
C LYS A 179 6.83 25.49 0.52
N LYS A 180 6.94 24.92 1.71
CA LYS A 180 7.23 23.52 1.93
C LYS A 180 6.04 22.74 1.37
N VAL A 181 6.10 22.38 0.09
CA VAL A 181 5.09 21.54 -0.56
C VAL A 181 5.12 20.21 0.18
N GLU A 182 4.07 19.92 0.93
CA GLU A 182 3.92 18.60 1.54
C GLU A 182 3.95 17.56 0.42
N LYS A 183 4.92 16.63 0.48
CA LYS A 183 5.09 15.54 -0.49
C LYS A 183 4.02 14.47 -0.25
N ARG A 184 2.75 14.84 -0.32
CA ARG A 184 1.63 13.90 -0.27
C ARG A 184 1.25 13.54 -1.70
N PRO A 185 0.90 12.26 -1.98
CA PRO A 185 0.38 11.87 -3.28
C PRO A 185 -0.90 12.66 -3.56
N ARG A 186 -1.01 13.25 -4.75
CA ARG A 186 -2.24 13.91 -5.18
C ARG A 186 -3.42 12.93 -5.24
N PHE A 187 -4.63 13.48 -5.11
CA PHE A 187 -5.86 12.70 -5.16
C PHE A 187 -5.98 11.94 -6.48
N ARG A 188 -6.37 10.66 -6.40
CA ARG A 188 -6.53 9.80 -7.56
C ARG A 188 -7.91 10.04 -8.18
N PRO A 189 -8.01 10.47 -9.45
CA PRO A 189 -9.30 10.67 -10.10
C PRO A 189 -10.00 9.33 -10.37
N ASN A 190 -11.33 9.39 -10.49
CA ASN A 190 -12.15 8.20 -10.76
C ASN A 190 -12.00 7.66 -12.19
N ILE A 191 -11.55 8.51 -13.11
CA ILE A 191 -11.36 8.19 -14.53
C ILE A 191 -9.97 8.71 -14.93
N THR A 192 -9.19 7.86 -15.60
CA THR A 192 -7.89 8.20 -16.18
C THR A 192 -7.85 7.77 -17.63
N ALA A 193 -7.03 8.45 -18.43
CA ALA A 193 -6.78 8.08 -19.82
C ALA A 193 -5.38 7.45 -19.91
N GLY A 194 -5.25 6.34 -20.63
CA GLY A 194 -3.97 5.65 -20.68
C GLY A 194 -3.83 4.70 -21.86
N THR A 195 -2.63 4.12 -21.95
CA THR A 195 -2.29 3.12 -22.97
C THR A 195 -1.70 1.90 -22.29
N THR A 196 -1.94 0.73 -22.88
CA THR A 196 -1.35 -0.53 -22.42
C THR A 196 -0.40 -1.06 -23.48
N ARG A 197 0.84 -1.34 -23.09
CA ARG A 197 1.86 -1.97 -23.94
C ARG A 197 2.13 -3.39 -23.47
N ARG A 198 2.38 -4.28 -24.41
CA ARG A 198 2.87 -5.63 -24.14
C ARG A 198 4.36 -5.69 -24.48
N ILE A 199 5.18 -6.11 -23.53
CA ILE A 199 6.63 -6.32 -23.70
C ILE A 199 6.97 -7.74 -23.24
N ARG A 200 7.69 -8.50 -24.05
CA ARG A 200 8.24 -9.79 -23.63
C ARG A 200 9.46 -9.62 -22.73
N THR A 201 9.47 -10.34 -21.62
CA THR A 201 10.58 -10.43 -20.67
C THR A 201 10.99 -11.89 -20.49
N GLY A 202 12.11 -12.15 -19.82
CA GLY A 202 12.53 -13.52 -19.50
C GLY A 202 11.64 -14.26 -18.50
N GLU A 203 10.76 -13.53 -17.81
CA GLU A 203 9.77 -14.09 -16.87
C GLU A 203 8.37 -14.26 -17.51
N GLY A 204 8.20 -13.82 -18.76
CA GLY A 204 6.94 -13.89 -19.50
C GLY A 204 6.54 -12.57 -20.16
N SER A 205 5.34 -12.52 -20.75
CA SER A 205 4.80 -11.30 -21.32
C SER A 205 4.27 -10.37 -20.23
N LEU A 206 4.84 -9.17 -20.19
CA LEU A 206 4.48 -8.09 -19.28
C LEU A 206 3.56 -7.11 -19.99
N TYR A 207 2.40 -6.85 -19.40
CA TYR A 207 1.46 -5.82 -19.85
C TYR A 207 1.60 -4.61 -18.93
N ILE A 208 1.95 -3.46 -19.50
CA ILE A 208 2.22 -2.22 -18.76
C ILE A 208 1.18 -1.19 -19.18
N THR A 209 0.31 -0.81 -18.25
CA THR A 209 -0.70 0.24 -18.46
C THR A 209 -0.20 1.54 -17.84
N ILE A 210 -0.06 2.58 -18.66
CA ILE A 210 0.40 3.91 -18.24
C ILE A 210 -0.77 4.88 -18.37
N ASN A 211 -1.15 5.49 -17.26
CA ASN A 211 -2.30 6.38 -17.15
C ASN A 211 -1.88 7.81 -16.80
N LYS A 212 -2.62 8.77 -17.35
CA LYS A 212 -2.53 10.20 -17.06
C LYS A 212 -3.88 10.77 -16.63
N ASP A 213 -3.81 11.88 -15.92
CA ASP A 213 -4.92 12.76 -15.59
C ASP A 213 -4.62 14.19 -16.09
N GLU A 214 -5.46 15.17 -15.71
CA GLU A 214 -5.32 16.59 -16.07
C GLU A 214 -3.97 17.20 -15.65
N ASN A 215 -3.33 16.64 -14.62
CA ASN A 215 -2.06 17.08 -14.07
C ASN A 215 -0.87 16.20 -14.54
N GLY A 216 -1.05 15.39 -15.59
CA GLY A 216 -0.01 14.55 -16.19
C GLY A 216 -0.02 13.09 -15.73
N LEU A 217 1.11 12.41 -15.86
CA LEU A 217 1.26 10.99 -15.48
C LEU A 217 0.90 10.77 -14.00
N CYS A 218 0.06 9.77 -13.74
CA CYS A 218 -0.43 9.52 -12.39
C CYS A 218 -0.36 8.06 -11.96
N GLU A 219 -0.36 7.10 -12.89
CA GLU A 219 -0.51 5.70 -12.51
C GLU A 219 0.09 4.75 -13.53
N VAL A 220 0.70 3.69 -13.02
CA VAL A 220 1.27 2.58 -13.78
C VAL A 220 0.80 1.27 -13.19
N PHE A 221 0.22 0.41 -14.02
CA PHE A 221 -0.10 -0.97 -13.67
C PHE A 221 0.71 -1.94 -14.49
N THR A 222 1.02 -3.07 -13.89
CA THR A 222 1.71 -4.15 -14.58
C THR A 222 1.07 -5.49 -14.28
N THR A 223 0.96 -6.33 -15.31
CA THR A 223 0.49 -7.71 -15.20
C THR A 223 1.45 -8.61 -15.97
N ILE A 224 1.98 -9.66 -15.32
CA ILE A 224 2.87 -10.64 -15.93
C ILE A 224 2.36 -12.07 -15.66
N GLY A 225 2.23 -12.87 -16.72
CA GLY A 225 1.81 -14.27 -16.62
C GLY A 225 0.41 -14.50 -16.03
N LYS A 226 0.19 -15.69 -15.44
CA LYS A 226 -1.02 -16.01 -14.64
C LYS A 226 -0.83 -15.50 -13.21
N ALA A 227 -1.93 -15.11 -12.55
CA ALA A 227 -1.88 -14.61 -11.18
C ALA A 227 -1.25 -15.62 -10.20
N GLY A 228 -0.39 -15.13 -9.31
CA GLY A 228 0.31 -15.93 -8.30
C GLY A 228 1.69 -16.40 -8.76
N GLY A 229 2.73 -15.62 -8.41
CA GLY A 229 4.14 -15.90 -8.66
C GLY A 229 5.04 -14.74 -8.21
N ASN A 230 6.34 -14.99 -8.01
CA ASN A 230 7.28 -13.96 -7.51
C ASN A 230 7.37 -12.76 -8.46
N ALA A 231 7.51 -13.00 -9.77
CA ALA A 231 7.53 -11.95 -10.79
C ALA A 231 6.27 -11.08 -10.78
N ALA A 232 5.09 -11.69 -10.62
CA ALA A 232 3.82 -10.96 -10.54
C ALA A 232 3.72 -10.11 -9.27
N ALA A 233 4.09 -10.66 -8.10
CA ALA A 233 4.07 -9.94 -6.83
C ALA A 233 5.04 -8.76 -6.82
N GLN A 234 6.27 -8.96 -7.32
CA GLN A 234 7.28 -7.91 -7.39
C GLN A 234 6.90 -6.83 -8.41
N SER A 235 6.40 -7.22 -9.59
CA SER A 235 5.94 -6.27 -10.60
C SER A 235 4.80 -5.39 -10.08
N GLU A 236 3.81 -5.98 -9.39
CA GLU A 236 2.71 -5.24 -8.76
C GLU A 236 3.22 -4.27 -7.68
N ALA A 237 4.17 -4.70 -6.84
CA ALA A 237 4.76 -3.84 -5.83
C ALA A 237 5.48 -2.63 -6.47
N ILE A 238 6.27 -2.87 -7.53
CA ILE A 238 6.97 -1.81 -8.27
C ILE A 238 5.98 -0.84 -8.90
N SER A 239 4.94 -1.33 -9.58
CA SER A 239 3.96 -0.47 -10.25
C SER A 239 3.17 0.42 -9.27
N ARG A 240 2.87 -0.10 -8.07
CA ARG A 240 2.26 0.67 -6.97
C ARG A 240 3.19 1.78 -6.47
N LEU A 241 4.47 1.49 -6.29
CA LEU A 241 5.46 2.49 -5.85
C LEU A 241 5.69 3.57 -6.92
N ILE A 242 5.74 3.21 -8.20
CA ILE A 242 5.83 4.17 -9.30
C ILE A 242 4.59 5.07 -9.31
N SER A 243 3.39 4.50 -9.17
CA SER A 243 2.14 5.27 -9.12
C SER A 243 2.10 6.24 -7.93
N LEU A 244 2.66 5.83 -6.78
CA LEU A 244 2.81 6.69 -5.61
C LEU A 244 3.79 7.84 -5.88
N ALA A 245 4.94 7.53 -6.48
CA ALA A 245 5.98 8.50 -6.83
C ALA A 245 5.45 9.56 -7.80
N LEU A 246 4.79 9.13 -8.88
CA LEU A 246 4.20 10.03 -9.88
C LEU A 246 3.15 10.96 -9.25
N ARG A 247 2.25 10.43 -8.42
CA ARG A 247 1.26 11.27 -7.72
C ARG A 247 1.89 12.20 -6.69
N SER A 248 3.07 11.90 -6.18
CA SER A 248 3.81 12.76 -5.24
C SER A 248 4.63 13.85 -5.95
N GLY A 249 4.47 14.01 -7.27
CA GLY A 249 5.16 15.02 -8.05
C GLY A 249 6.62 14.70 -8.35
N ILE A 250 7.04 13.43 -8.23
CA ILE A 250 8.38 13.01 -8.64
C ILE A 250 8.46 13.05 -10.17
N ASP A 251 9.53 13.65 -10.69
CA ASP A 251 9.79 13.70 -12.13
C ASP A 251 9.83 12.28 -12.74
N PRO A 252 8.99 11.99 -13.74
CA PRO A 252 8.99 10.72 -14.44
C PRO A 252 10.38 10.30 -14.97
N ASN A 253 11.21 11.24 -15.42
CA ASN A 253 12.55 10.92 -15.92
C ASN A 253 13.47 10.40 -14.82
N ALA A 254 13.32 10.91 -13.59
CA ALA A 254 14.05 10.40 -12.43
C ALA A 254 13.67 8.93 -12.15
N ILE A 255 12.39 8.58 -12.26
CA ILE A 255 11.90 7.20 -12.09
C ILE A 255 12.46 6.30 -13.21
N ILE A 256 12.39 6.76 -14.46
CA ILE A 256 12.90 6.03 -15.63
C ILE A 256 14.40 5.71 -15.46
N LYS A 257 15.19 6.69 -14.99
CA LYS A 257 16.63 6.51 -14.74
C LYS A 257 16.93 5.46 -13.67
N GLN A 258 16.06 5.30 -12.68
CA GLN A 258 16.21 4.26 -11.64
C GLN A 258 15.84 2.87 -12.16
N LEU A 259 14.92 2.77 -13.12
CA LEU A 259 14.40 1.48 -13.61
C LEU A 259 15.20 0.92 -14.79
N LYS A 260 15.61 1.76 -15.74
CA LYS A 260 16.36 1.33 -16.93
C LYS A 260 17.73 0.80 -16.53
N GLY A 261 18.10 -0.37 -17.06
CA GLY A 261 19.40 -1.00 -16.80
C GLY A 261 19.40 -2.03 -15.65
N ILE A 262 18.33 -2.12 -14.85
CA ILE A 262 18.21 -3.20 -13.86
C ILE A 262 18.20 -4.54 -14.59
N SER A 263 19.15 -5.41 -14.27
CA SER A 263 19.33 -6.69 -14.95
C SER A 263 18.83 -7.85 -14.10
N GLY A 264 18.13 -8.78 -14.74
CA GLY A 264 17.64 -10.02 -14.15
C GLY A 264 18.39 -11.24 -14.71
N PRO A 265 18.07 -12.45 -14.22
CA PRO A 265 18.77 -13.67 -14.62
C PRO A 265 18.53 -14.05 -16.08
N ASN A 266 17.42 -13.61 -16.67
CA ASN A 266 16.99 -14.00 -18.01
C ASN A 266 16.74 -12.78 -18.94
N PRO A 267 17.78 -12.08 -19.42
CA PRO A 267 17.62 -11.04 -20.44
C PRO A 267 16.99 -11.59 -21.73
N THR A 268 16.10 -10.84 -22.35
CA THR A 268 15.33 -11.28 -23.54
C THR A 268 15.30 -10.19 -24.59
N TRP A 269 15.43 -10.55 -25.86
CA TRP A 269 15.25 -9.62 -26.97
C TRP A 269 13.78 -9.50 -27.37
N GLU A 270 13.29 -8.28 -27.50
CA GLU A 270 11.94 -7.95 -27.98
C GLU A 270 12.04 -6.76 -28.95
N ASP A 271 11.47 -6.89 -30.15
CA ASP A 271 11.44 -5.84 -31.19
C ASP A 271 12.80 -5.15 -31.45
N GLY A 272 13.88 -5.94 -31.50
CA GLY A 272 15.23 -5.44 -31.74
C GLY A 272 15.86 -4.69 -30.56
N ARG A 273 15.20 -4.67 -29.40
CA ARG A 273 15.70 -4.10 -28.15
C ARG A 273 15.94 -5.21 -27.12
N LEU A 274 17.07 -5.15 -26.42
CA LEU A 274 17.34 -6.05 -25.31
C LEU A 274 16.57 -5.59 -24.08
N ILE A 275 15.75 -6.46 -23.48
CA ILE A 275 15.04 -6.25 -22.23
C ILE A 275 15.75 -7.03 -21.13
N LEU A 276 16.29 -6.33 -20.14
CA LEU A 276 17.18 -6.92 -19.13
C LEU A 276 16.41 -7.56 -17.97
N SER A 277 15.22 -7.03 -17.64
CA SER A 277 14.36 -7.49 -16.57
C SER A 277 12.96 -6.86 -16.65
N THR A 278 12.05 -7.28 -15.77
CA THR A 278 10.73 -6.68 -15.56
C THR A 278 10.81 -5.18 -15.21
N PRO A 279 11.61 -4.72 -14.22
CA PRO A 279 11.85 -3.29 -13.97
C PRO A 279 12.36 -2.50 -15.19
N ASP A 280 13.34 -3.05 -15.92
CA ASP A 280 13.90 -2.40 -17.11
C ASP A 280 12.86 -2.24 -18.23
N ALA A 281 11.98 -3.23 -18.41
CA ALA A 281 10.85 -3.14 -19.32
C ALA A 281 9.89 -2.00 -18.94
N ILE A 282 9.58 -1.82 -17.65
CA ILE A 282 8.73 -0.73 -17.16
C ILE A 282 9.39 0.63 -17.44
N GLY A 283 10.69 0.76 -17.15
CA GLY A 283 11.45 1.98 -17.42
C GLY A 283 11.46 2.36 -18.90
N LYS A 284 11.67 1.38 -19.80
CA LYS A 284 11.64 1.59 -21.25
C LYS A 284 10.25 1.97 -21.76
N ALA A 285 9.20 1.33 -21.24
CA ALA A 285 7.82 1.66 -21.61
C ALA A 285 7.43 3.09 -21.22
N LEU A 286 7.86 3.55 -20.03
CA LEU A 286 7.65 4.93 -19.58
C LEU A 286 8.42 5.94 -20.43
N ASP A 287 9.67 5.63 -20.79
CA ASP A 287 10.51 6.47 -21.66
C ASP A 287 9.89 6.60 -23.06
N ASP A 288 9.50 5.49 -23.67
CA ASP A 288 8.82 5.52 -24.97
C ASP A 288 7.52 6.32 -24.90
N TYR A 289 6.72 6.16 -23.84
CA TYR A 289 5.47 6.91 -23.65
C TYR A 289 5.70 8.43 -23.62
N LEU A 290 6.71 8.89 -22.87
CA LEU A 290 7.05 10.32 -22.78
C LEU A 290 7.60 10.89 -24.09
N ASN A 291 8.33 10.09 -24.86
CA ASN A 291 8.86 10.51 -26.15
C ASN A 291 7.78 10.59 -27.24
N GLU A 292 6.77 9.73 -27.16
CA GLU A 292 5.62 9.75 -28.06
C GLU A 292 4.57 10.81 -27.67
N ASN A 293 4.55 11.25 -26.41
CA ASN A 293 3.60 12.23 -25.88
C ASN A 293 4.33 13.42 -25.20
N PRO A 294 4.97 14.31 -25.99
CA PRO A 294 5.78 15.40 -25.44
C PRO A 294 5.01 16.38 -24.55
N GLU A 295 3.69 16.51 -24.73
CA GLU A 295 2.80 17.30 -23.86
C GLU A 295 2.69 16.76 -22.43
N SER A 296 3.12 15.50 -22.19
CA SER A 296 3.13 14.89 -20.85
C SER A 296 4.41 15.22 -20.06
N ARG A 297 5.33 16.00 -20.64
CA ARG A 297 6.49 16.56 -19.92
C ARG A 297 6.01 17.79 -19.15
N VAL A 298 6.10 17.74 -17.81
CA VAL A 298 5.77 18.89 -16.97
C VAL A 298 6.76 20.03 -17.27
N SER A 299 6.24 21.22 -17.59
CA SER A 299 7.02 22.46 -17.78
C SER A 299 7.75 22.85 -16.49
N GLY A 300 9.01 22.40 -16.37
CA GLY A 300 10.01 23.01 -15.50
C GLY A 300 11.04 23.70 -16.38
N ASN A 301 11.18 25.02 -16.23
CA ASN A 301 12.22 25.83 -16.86
C ASN A 301 13.59 25.14 -16.77
N THR A 302 14.14 24.75 -17.92
CA THR A 302 15.58 24.79 -18.19
C THR A 302 15.75 24.95 -19.69
N ASP A 303 16.62 25.88 -20.06
CA ASP A 303 16.82 26.38 -21.40
C ASP A 303 17.08 25.26 -22.41
N VAL A 304 16.26 25.22 -23.46
CA VAL A 304 16.51 24.37 -24.63
C VAL A 304 17.44 25.16 -25.55
N GLU A 305 18.74 24.96 -25.39
CA GLU A 305 19.65 25.11 -26.52
C GLU A 305 19.35 23.99 -27.51
N THR A 306 19.03 24.40 -28.73
CA THR A 306 18.93 23.55 -29.91
C THR A 306 20.29 22.90 -30.17
N ASP A 307 20.42 21.59 -29.97
CA ASP A 307 21.48 20.84 -30.64
C ASP A 307 20.98 19.51 -31.22
N ASP A 308 21.16 19.44 -32.52
CA ASP A 308 20.80 18.39 -33.44
C ASP A 308 21.90 17.33 -33.41
N ASN A 309 21.92 16.49 -32.37
CA ASN A 309 22.74 15.27 -32.41
C ASN A 309 22.26 14.17 -31.44
N ARG A 310 21.27 13.40 -31.90
CA ARG A 310 20.92 12.11 -31.30
C ARG A 310 22.07 11.12 -31.47
N ARG A 311 22.90 10.93 -30.44
CA ARG A 311 23.55 9.65 -30.13
C ARG A 311 23.45 9.35 -28.65
N THR A 312 22.85 8.21 -28.34
CA THR A 312 22.73 7.60 -27.02
C THR A 312 24.08 7.45 -26.34
N HIS A 313 24.29 8.10 -25.20
CA HIS A 313 25.43 7.79 -24.33
C HIS A 313 25.16 6.48 -23.58
N ILE A 314 25.81 5.43 -24.06
CA ILE A 314 26.04 4.19 -23.31
C ILE A 314 27.10 4.52 -22.27
N THR A 315 26.78 4.39 -20.99
CA THR A 315 27.79 4.42 -19.93
C THR A 315 28.45 3.03 -19.89
N MET A 316 29.48 2.82 -20.71
CA MET A 316 30.44 1.74 -20.46
C MET A 316 31.44 2.25 -19.41
N ALA A 317 31.67 1.46 -18.36
CA ALA A 317 32.78 1.69 -17.44
C ALA A 317 34.10 1.69 -18.24
N THR A 318 35.00 2.58 -17.87
CA THR A 318 36.29 2.72 -18.55
C THR A 318 37.20 1.53 -18.24
N THR A 319 38.08 1.17 -19.17
CA THR A 319 39.03 0.05 -19.02
C THR A 319 39.96 0.21 -17.81
N GLU A 320 40.14 1.45 -17.33
CA GLU A 320 40.88 1.79 -16.12
C GLU A 320 40.13 1.48 -14.81
N GLU A 321 38.79 1.47 -14.82
CA GLU A 321 37.95 1.10 -13.67
C GLU A 321 37.88 -0.42 -13.49
N VAL A 322 37.85 -1.17 -14.59
CA VAL A 322 37.79 -2.64 -14.60
C VAL A 322 39.10 -3.27 -14.11
N THR A 323 40.26 -2.65 -14.39
CA THR A 323 41.57 -3.16 -13.95
C THR A 323 41.84 -2.96 -12.46
N LYS A 324 41.06 -2.11 -11.76
CA LYS A 324 41.29 -1.76 -10.35
C LYS A 324 40.57 -2.67 -9.34
N HIS A 325 39.59 -3.45 -9.77
CA HIS A 325 38.79 -4.33 -8.88
C HIS A 325 38.78 -5.76 -9.40
N ASN A 326 39.88 -6.47 -9.11
CA ASN A 326 40.03 -7.89 -9.39
C ASN A 326 39.33 -8.70 -8.28
N GLN A 327 38.00 -8.73 -8.27
CA GLN A 327 37.23 -9.66 -7.44
C GLN A 327 36.52 -10.70 -8.32
N GLU A 328 36.78 -11.97 -8.01
CA GLU A 328 36.19 -13.13 -8.69
C GLU A 328 34.67 -13.16 -8.50
N VAL A 329 33.93 -13.17 -9.60
CA VAL A 329 32.48 -13.37 -9.62
C VAL A 329 32.21 -14.88 -9.62
N THR A 330 31.38 -15.36 -8.71
CA THR A 330 31.04 -16.79 -8.58
C THR A 330 30.26 -17.30 -9.80
N ASP A 331 30.76 -18.35 -10.43
CA ASP A 331 30.23 -18.99 -11.63
C ASP A 331 29.09 -19.98 -11.34
N PHE A 332 27.98 -19.88 -12.07
CA PHE A 332 26.81 -20.77 -12.00
C PHE A 332 26.88 -21.85 -13.11
N THR A 333 28.02 -22.52 -13.23
CA THR A 333 28.17 -23.67 -14.11
C THR A 333 27.57 -24.95 -13.51
N PHE A 334 27.28 -25.92 -14.39
CA PHE A 334 26.58 -27.22 -14.23
C PHE A 334 26.85 -27.99 -12.91
N LYS A 335 28.02 -27.78 -12.29
CA LYS A 335 28.48 -28.44 -11.06
C LYS A 335 27.74 -28.01 -9.79
N ASN A 336 27.00 -26.90 -9.79
CA ASN A 336 26.40 -26.33 -8.57
C ASN A 336 24.87 -26.48 -8.47
N ILE A 337 24.21 -27.27 -9.33
CA ILE A 337 22.79 -27.59 -9.12
C ILE A 337 22.66 -28.54 -7.93
N THR A 338 22.17 -28.02 -6.82
CA THR A 338 21.88 -28.77 -5.58
C THR A 338 20.40 -29.05 -5.38
N THR A 339 19.52 -28.49 -6.22
CA THR A 339 18.06 -28.56 -6.04
C THR A 339 17.35 -28.72 -7.38
N CYS A 340 16.33 -29.59 -7.44
CA CYS A 340 15.60 -29.91 -8.65
C CYS A 340 14.74 -28.70 -9.10
N PRO A 341 14.87 -28.25 -10.36
CA PRO A 341 14.11 -27.10 -10.85
C PRO A 341 12.62 -27.38 -11.01
N ASP A 342 12.21 -28.63 -11.20
CA ASP A 342 10.82 -28.99 -11.44
C ASP A 342 10.02 -29.18 -10.14
N CYS A 343 10.65 -29.74 -9.11
CA CYS A 343 9.94 -30.13 -7.88
C CYS A 343 10.59 -29.69 -6.57
N GLY A 344 11.79 -29.11 -6.61
CA GLY A 344 12.48 -28.60 -5.42
C GLY A 344 13.16 -29.65 -4.54
N SER A 345 13.10 -30.94 -4.89
CA SER A 345 13.82 -32.01 -4.16
C SER A 345 15.34 -31.95 -4.39
N SER A 346 16.12 -32.58 -3.51
CA SER A 346 17.57 -32.75 -3.71
C SER A 346 17.86 -33.55 -4.97
N VAL A 347 18.83 -33.10 -5.77
CA VAL A 347 19.30 -33.81 -6.97
C VAL A 347 20.56 -34.63 -6.68
N MET A 348 20.81 -35.65 -7.50
CA MET A 348 22.02 -36.45 -7.48
C MET A 348 22.79 -36.28 -8.79
N HIS A 349 24.12 -36.37 -8.70
CA HIS A 349 25.02 -36.28 -9.85
C HIS A 349 25.56 -37.68 -10.12
N GLU A 350 25.13 -38.30 -11.21
CA GLU A 350 25.56 -39.65 -11.61
C GLU A 350 25.86 -39.67 -13.12
N ALA A 351 26.99 -40.29 -13.50
CA ALA A 351 27.41 -40.50 -14.89
C ALA A 351 27.42 -39.24 -15.79
N GLY A 352 27.73 -38.05 -15.25
CA GLY A 352 27.75 -36.79 -15.99
C GLY A 352 26.38 -36.13 -16.16
N CYS A 353 25.36 -36.64 -15.48
CA CYS A 353 24.01 -36.08 -15.50
C CYS A 353 23.53 -35.70 -14.09
N VAL A 354 22.71 -34.66 -14.03
CA VAL A 354 21.95 -34.26 -12.84
C VAL A 354 20.59 -34.91 -12.89
N THR A 355 20.26 -35.75 -11.91
CA THR A 355 19.00 -36.49 -11.85
C THR A 355 18.23 -36.22 -10.55
N CYS A 356 16.90 -36.14 -10.65
CA CYS A 356 16.01 -35.97 -9.51
C CYS A 356 15.22 -37.26 -9.26
N PRO A 357 15.46 -37.96 -8.13
CA PRO A 357 14.71 -39.17 -7.78
C PRO A 357 13.24 -38.89 -7.43
N GLY A 358 12.88 -37.65 -7.11
CA GLY A 358 11.52 -37.28 -6.69
C GLY A 358 10.52 -37.07 -7.82
N CYS A 359 10.96 -36.62 -9.00
CA CYS A 359 10.07 -36.36 -10.13
C CYS A 359 10.58 -36.91 -11.47
N GLY A 360 11.76 -37.52 -11.52
CA GLY A 360 12.34 -38.09 -12.74
C GLY A 360 12.99 -37.06 -13.67
N PHE A 361 13.13 -35.80 -13.23
CA PHE A 361 13.90 -34.80 -13.97
C PHE A 361 15.34 -35.28 -14.19
N SER A 362 15.85 -35.19 -15.42
CA SER A 362 17.24 -35.50 -15.74
C SER A 362 17.79 -34.50 -16.76
N LYS A 363 19.05 -34.09 -16.57
CA LYS A 363 19.78 -33.23 -17.51
C LYS A 363 21.25 -33.63 -17.53
N CYS A 364 21.74 -34.07 -18.67
CA CYS A 364 23.13 -34.46 -18.91
C CYS A 364 23.94 -33.29 -19.50
N GLU A 365 25.27 -33.30 -19.28
CA GLU A 365 26.21 -32.44 -20.02
C GLU A 365 26.13 -32.64 -21.53
#